data_AF-A0A508AXS0-F1
#
_entry.id   AF-A0A508AXS0-F1
#
_cell.length_a   1.000
_cell.length_b   1.000
_cell.length_c   1.000
_cell.angle_alpha   90.00
_cell.angle_beta   90.00
_cell.angle_gamma   90.00
#
_symmetry.space_group_name_H-M   'P 1'
#
loop_
_entity.id
_entity.type
_entity.pdbx_description
1 polymer ?
#
loop_
_entity_poly.entity_id
_entity_poly.type
_entity_poly.pdbx_seq_one_letter_code
_entity_poly.pdbx_strand_id
1 'polypeptide(L)'
;MKMLKLMMLCILISACAEPGEGRAYDSAKEQAETIVAAIESFQVRHNAYPRALEDLVPDYLSATFLKDHAPGSSVSFHYDSNGSDEYKFEFSYSGPGRNSCFRDQTYKQKRWECKGHY
;
A
#
# COMPACT_ATOMS: atom_id res chain seq x y z
N MET A 1 -23.30 -12.48 54.34
CA MET A 1 -22.28 -12.98 53.39
C MET A 1 -22.43 -12.23 52.07
N LYS A 2 -21.85 -11.02 51.98
CA LYS A 2 -20.77 -10.60 51.05
C LYS A 2 -20.96 -10.96 49.57
N MET A 3 -21.58 -10.01 48.86
CA MET A 3 -21.31 -9.49 47.51
C MET A 3 -20.67 -10.44 46.48
N LEU A 4 -21.50 -10.93 45.55
CA LEU A 4 -21.07 -11.44 44.25
C LEU A 4 -20.82 -10.24 43.31
N LYS A 5 -19.66 -9.59 43.48
CA LYS A 5 -19.22 -8.47 42.63
C LYS A 5 -18.53 -9.02 41.37
N LEU A 6 -19.21 -8.84 40.24
CA LEU A 6 -18.67 -8.32 38.97
C LEU A 6 -17.25 -8.78 38.62
N MET A 7 -17.13 -9.86 37.86
CA MET A 7 -15.91 -10.22 37.15
C MET A 7 -16.21 -10.26 35.65
N MET A 8 -16.56 -9.09 35.11
CA MET A 8 -16.57 -8.82 33.66
C MET A 8 -15.11 -8.61 33.26
N LEU A 9 -14.39 -9.72 33.12
CA LEU A 9 -13.04 -9.78 32.59
C LEU A 9 -13.15 -9.44 31.09
N CYS A 10 -13.03 -8.15 30.76
CA CYS A 10 -12.83 -7.70 29.39
C CYS A 10 -11.55 -8.34 28.87
N ILE A 11 -11.72 -9.46 28.16
CA ILE A 11 -10.71 -10.06 27.31
C ILE A 11 -10.47 -9.02 26.20
N LEU A 12 -9.47 -8.16 26.41
CA LEU A 12 -8.82 -7.40 25.35
C LEU A 12 -8.10 -8.44 24.49
N ILE A 13 -8.86 -9.07 23.59
CA ILE A 13 -8.29 -9.91 22.54
C ILE A 13 -7.44 -8.95 21.71
N SER A 14 -6.12 -9.01 21.86
CA SER A 14 -5.17 -8.39 20.95
C SER A 14 -5.34 -9.06 19.59
N ALA A 15 -6.35 -8.62 18.83
CA ALA A 15 -6.50 -9.00 17.44
C ALA A 15 -5.29 -8.41 16.70
N CYS A 16 -4.36 -9.28 16.30
CA CYS A 16 -3.37 -8.91 15.31
C CYS A 16 -4.14 -8.49 14.06
N ALA A 17 -3.90 -7.27 13.57
CA ALA A 17 -4.51 -6.80 12.34
C ALA A 17 -4.13 -7.75 11.19
N GLU A 18 -5.12 -8.16 10.40
CA GLU A 18 -4.89 -8.97 9.22
C GLU A 18 -4.21 -8.13 8.11
N PRO A 19 -3.52 -8.78 7.14
CA PRO A 19 -2.98 -8.07 6.00
C PRO A 19 -4.09 -7.32 5.24
N GLY A 20 -3.92 -6.00 5.09
CA GLY A 20 -4.93 -5.12 4.48
C GLY A 20 -5.79 -4.38 5.50
N GLU A 21 -5.46 -4.48 6.79
CA GLU A 21 -6.17 -3.78 7.87
C GLU A 21 -5.22 -3.02 8.80
N GLY A 22 -5.80 -2.05 9.51
CA GLY A 22 -5.14 -1.31 10.57
C GLY A 22 -4.27 -0.13 10.10
N ARG A 23 -3.77 0.63 11.08
CA ARG A 23 -3.12 1.93 10.82
C ARG A 23 -1.89 1.87 9.92
N ALA A 24 -1.12 0.78 10.00
CA ALA A 24 0.07 0.62 9.16
C ALA A 24 -0.31 0.44 7.69
N TYR A 25 -1.36 -0.36 7.42
CA TYR A 25 -1.94 -0.49 6.09
C TYR A 25 -2.53 0.84 5.61
N ASP A 26 -3.34 1.51 6.43
CA ASP A 26 -3.99 2.77 6.03
C ASP A 26 -2.96 3.83 5.61
N SER A 27 -1.88 3.98 6.38
CA SER A 27 -0.80 4.91 6.08
C SER A 27 -0.02 4.52 4.81
N ALA A 28 0.31 3.24 4.65
CA ALA A 28 1.00 2.76 3.44
C ALA A 28 0.13 2.89 2.18
N LYS A 29 -1.17 2.62 2.32
CA LYS A 29 -2.16 2.77 1.26
C LYS A 29 -2.27 4.23 0.80
N GLU A 30 -2.32 5.19 1.72
CA GLU A 30 -2.38 6.61 1.36
C GLU A 30 -1.19 7.04 0.48
N GLN A 31 0.01 6.58 0.84
CA GLN A 31 1.22 6.83 0.06
C GLN A 31 1.16 6.12 -1.30
N ALA A 32 0.68 4.87 -1.33
CA ALA A 32 0.48 4.10 -2.56
C ALA A 32 -0.54 4.75 -3.52
N GLU A 33 -1.64 5.31 -3.01
CA GLU A 33 -2.64 6.02 -3.82
C GLU A 33 -2.05 7.28 -4.46
N THR A 34 -1.06 7.92 -3.84
CA THR A 34 -0.34 9.05 -4.42
C THR A 34 0.44 8.63 -5.67
N ILE A 35 1.15 7.49 -5.62
CA ILE A 35 1.88 6.96 -6.79
C ILE A 35 0.92 6.55 -7.90
N VAL A 36 -0.14 5.84 -7.53
CA VAL A 36 -1.21 5.46 -8.45
C VAL A 36 -1.76 6.67 -9.21
N ALA A 37 -2.06 7.76 -8.50
CA ALA A 37 -2.63 8.94 -9.13
C ALA A 37 -1.63 9.59 -10.10
N ALA A 38 -0.34 9.55 -9.78
CA ALA A 38 0.74 9.98 -10.67
C ALA A 38 0.85 9.09 -11.92
N ILE A 39 0.79 7.76 -11.77
CA ILE A 39 0.79 6.80 -12.89
C ILE A 39 -0.41 7.06 -13.83
N GLU A 40 -1.61 7.22 -13.26
CA GLU A 40 -2.84 7.48 -14.02
C GLU A 40 -2.76 8.84 -14.74
N SER A 41 -2.22 9.87 -14.10
CA SER A 41 -2.03 11.18 -14.71
C SER A 41 -1.01 11.15 -15.86
N PHE A 42 0.08 10.39 -15.69
CA PHE A 42 1.07 10.15 -16.74
C PHE A 42 0.41 9.46 -17.94
N GLN A 43 -0.38 8.41 -17.69
CA GLN A 43 -1.08 7.68 -18.74
C GLN A 43 -2.02 8.58 -19.56
N VAL A 44 -2.79 9.46 -18.90
CA VAL A 44 -3.69 10.39 -19.58
C VAL A 44 -2.92 11.35 -20.50
N ARG A 45 -1.74 11.83 -20.08
CA ARG A 45 -0.95 12.79 -20.86
C ARG A 45 -0.18 12.12 -22.02
N HIS A 46 0.38 10.94 -21.77
CA HIS A 46 1.31 10.29 -22.70
C HIS A 46 0.68 9.16 -23.51
N ASN A 47 -0.57 8.78 -23.19
CA ASN A 47 -1.27 7.64 -23.75
C ASN A 47 -0.46 6.31 -23.61
N ALA A 48 0.29 6.21 -22.52
CA ALA A 48 1.22 5.13 -22.20
C ALA A 48 1.52 5.16 -20.69
N TYR A 49 1.76 4.01 -20.06
CA TYR A 49 2.22 3.96 -18.68
C TYR A 49 3.72 4.29 -18.57
N PRO A 50 4.20 4.84 -17.44
CA PRO A 50 5.63 5.04 -17.23
C PRO A 50 6.36 3.69 -17.24
N ARG A 51 7.63 3.66 -17.68
CA ARG A 51 8.41 2.41 -17.65
C ARG A 51 9.02 2.15 -16.28
N ALA A 52 9.24 3.20 -15.51
CA ALA A 52 9.69 3.14 -14.13
C ALA A 52 9.06 4.27 -13.31
N LEU A 53 9.03 4.15 -11.98
CA LEU A 53 8.48 5.22 -11.12
C LEU A 53 9.27 6.53 -11.25
N GLU A 54 10.55 6.45 -11.60
CA GLU A 54 11.42 7.58 -11.85
C GLU A 54 10.95 8.45 -13.03
N ASP A 55 10.23 7.88 -14.00
CA ASP A 55 9.66 8.64 -15.13
C ASP A 55 8.56 9.62 -14.68
N LEU A 56 8.04 9.47 -13.45
CA LEU A 56 7.07 10.36 -12.84
C LEU A 56 7.72 11.61 -12.24
N VAL A 57 9.05 11.64 -12.11
CA VAL A 57 9.79 12.75 -11.52
C VAL A 57 10.31 13.68 -12.63
N PRO A 58 10.26 15.02 -12.45
CA PRO A 58 9.71 15.74 -11.30
C PRO A 58 8.23 16.12 -11.45
N ASP A 59 7.62 15.83 -12.60
CA ASP A 59 6.36 16.44 -13.01
C ASP A 59 5.13 15.94 -12.24
N TYR A 60 5.17 14.70 -11.73
CA TYR A 60 4.06 14.06 -11.01
C TYR A 60 4.44 13.67 -9.58
N LEU A 61 5.72 13.37 -9.32
CA LEU A 61 6.25 13.03 -8.00
C LEU A 61 7.55 13.79 -7.72
N SER A 62 7.83 14.05 -6.45
CA SER A 62 9.14 14.56 -6.05
C SER A 62 10.15 13.42 -5.95
N ALA A 63 11.42 13.69 -6.28
CA ALA A 63 12.51 12.72 -6.11
C ALA A 63 12.67 12.26 -4.64
N THR A 64 12.44 13.17 -3.68
CA THR A 64 12.48 12.87 -2.24
C THR A 64 11.41 11.84 -1.87
N PHE A 65 10.20 11.97 -2.42
CA PHE A 65 9.13 11.02 -2.16
C PHE A 65 9.54 9.58 -2.52
N LEU A 66 10.11 9.34 -3.71
CA LEU A 66 10.57 8.00 -4.08
C LEU A 66 11.71 7.50 -3.17
N LYS A 67 12.63 8.40 -2.79
CA LYS A 67 13.77 8.05 -1.93
C LYS A 67 13.33 7.59 -0.53
N ASP A 68 12.29 8.20 0.04
CA ASP A 68 11.77 7.83 1.36
C ASP A 68 11.16 6.42 1.40
N HIS A 69 10.90 5.83 0.23
CA HIS A 69 10.28 4.51 0.06
C HIS A 69 11.18 3.51 -0.67
N ALA A 70 12.49 3.73 -0.63
CA ALA A 70 13.50 2.82 -1.19
C ALA A 70 13.45 1.44 -0.50
N PRO A 71 13.93 0.35 -1.15
CA PRO A 71 13.96 -0.98 -0.56
C PRO A 71 14.58 -0.99 0.85
N GLY A 72 13.86 -1.52 1.83
CA GLY A 72 14.28 -1.57 3.24
C GLY A 72 13.61 -0.52 4.15
N SER A 73 12.87 0.42 3.58
CA SER A 73 11.97 1.31 4.34
C SER A 73 10.81 0.55 5.00
N SER A 74 10.11 1.22 5.92
CA SER A 74 8.89 0.69 6.54
C SER A 74 7.75 0.49 5.54
N VAL A 75 7.75 1.27 4.46
CA VAL A 75 6.85 1.16 3.31
C VAL A 75 7.67 1.26 2.02
N SER A 76 7.66 0.22 1.20
CA SER A 76 8.42 0.17 -0.05
C SER A 76 7.52 -0.13 -1.24
N PHE A 77 7.88 0.37 -2.42
CA PHE A 77 7.09 0.19 -3.63
C PHE A 77 7.80 -0.68 -4.64
N HIS A 78 7.02 -1.47 -5.37
CA HIS A 78 7.45 -2.21 -6.54
C HIS A 78 6.50 -1.91 -7.70
N TYR A 79 7.10 -1.66 -8.86
CA TYR A 79 6.38 -1.29 -10.07
C TYR A 79 6.99 -2.00 -11.26
N ASP A 80 6.13 -2.56 -12.10
CA ASP A 80 6.49 -3.18 -13.36
C ASP A 80 5.49 -2.72 -14.42
N SER A 81 5.98 -2.36 -15.61
CA SER A 81 5.13 -2.01 -16.74
C SER A 81 5.78 -2.38 -18.05
N ASN A 82 4.92 -2.72 -19.03
CA ASN A 82 5.33 -2.87 -20.43
C ASN A 82 5.43 -1.51 -21.17
N GLY A 83 5.03 -0.41 -20.53
CA GLY A 83 5.03 0.94 -21.10
C GLY A 83 3.92 1.23 -22.10
N SER A 84 3.02 0.28 -22.39
CA SER A 84 1.88 0.49 -23.30
C SER A 84 0.57 0.55 -22.53
N ASP A 85 0.14 -0.58 -22.00
CA ASP A 85 -1.24 -0.83 -21.60
C ASP A 85 -1.35 -1.64 -20.31
N GLU A 86 -0.24 -2.14 -19.77
CA GLU A 86 -0.23 -2.92 -18.54
C GLU A 86 0.77 -2.36 -17.52
N TYR A 87 0.37 -2.36 -16.26
CA TYR A 87 1.27 -2.16 -15.13
C TYR A 87 0.84 -2.97 -13.92
N LYS A 88 1.81 -3.39 -13.13
CA LYS A 88 1.61 -3.97 -11.81
C LYS A 88 2.24 -3.04 -10.79
N PHE A 89 1.48 -2.72 -9.76
CA PHE A 89 1.97 -1.93 -8.66
C PHE A 89 1.71 -2.64 -7.34
N GLU A 90 2.75 -2.72 -6.52
CA GLU A 90 2.72 -3.34 -5.21
C GLU A 90 3.34 -2.37 -4.20
N PHE A 91 2.74 -2.31 -3.01
CA PHE A 91 3.40 -1.75 -1.84
C PHE A 91 3.54 -2.80 -0.75
N SER A 92 4.69 -2.79 -0.08
CA SER A 92 4.93 -3.59 1.11
C SER A 92 4.98 -2.69 2.33
N TYR A 93 4.51 -3.18 3.47
CA TYR A 93 4.56 -2.47 4.75
C TYR A 93 4.83 -3.42 5.91
N SER A 94 5.37 -2.87 7.00
CA SER A 94 5.65 -3.60 8.24
C SER A 94 4.47 -3.54 9.22
N GLY A 95 4.20 -4.64 9.92
CA GLY A 95 3.14 -4.81 10.92
C GLY A 95 3.36 -6.10 11.71
N PRO A 96 2.33 -6.92 11.99
CA PRO A 96 2.57 -8.33 12.31
C PRO A 96 3.13 -9.02 11.06
N GLY A 97 4.46 -9.16 10.99
CA GLY A 97 5.17 -9.68 9.82
C GLY A 97 5.37 -8.63 8.71
N ARG A 98 5.62 -9.13 7.49
CA ARG A 98 5.72 -8.30 6.27
C ARG A 98 4.51 -8.54 5.40
N ASN A 99 3.79 -7.46 5.11
CA ASN A 99 2.59 -7.50 4.29
C ASN A 99 2.86 -6.83 2.95
N SER A 100 2.17 -7.31 1.92
CA SER A 100 2.23 -6.79 0.56
C SER A 100 0.81 -6.64 0.03
N CYS A 101 0.53 -5.51 -0.60
CA CYS A 101 -0.73 -5.25 -1.27
C CYS A 101 -0.46 -4.87 -2.73
N PHE A 102 -1.20 -5.47 -3.65
CA PHE A 102 -1.01 -5.27 -5.08
C PHE A 102 -2.29 -4.75 -5.75
N ARG A 103 -2.07 -4.04 -6.85
CA ARG A 103 -3.10 -3.53 -7.76
C ARG A 103 -2.54 -3.49 -9.18
N ASP A 104 -3.37 -3.88 -10.14
CA ASP A 104 -3.08 -3.75 -11.57
C ASP A 104 -4.12 -2.90 -12.29
N GLN A 105 -3.89 -2.62 -13.58
CA GLN A 105 -4.79 -1.83 -14.43
C GLN A 105 -6.18 -2.45 -14.65
N THR A 106 -6.34 -3.75 -14.40
CA THR A 106 -7.57 -4.51 -14.68
C THR A 106 -8.60 -4.40 -13.56
N TYR A 107 -8.19 -3.98 -12.35
CA TYR A 107 -9.08 -3.80 -11.20
C TYR A 107 -10.00 -2.59 -11.40
N LYS A 108 -11.10 -2.79 -12.14
CA LYS A 108 -12.22 -1.84 -12.28
C LYS A 108 -12.80 -1.40 -10.93
N GLN A 109 -12.52 -2.13 -9.84
CA GLN A 109 -13.03 -1.83 -8.51
C GLN A 109 -12.08 -0.98 -7.64
N LYS A 110 -10.88 -0.58 -8.11
CA LYS A 110 -9.89 0.18 -7.32
C LYS A 110 -9.59 -0.45 -5.94
N ARG A 111 -9.67 -1.77 -5.84
CA ARG A 111 -9.44 -2.50 -4.58
C ARG A 111 -8.01 -3.00 -4.53
N TRP A 112 -7.42 -2.96 -3.34
CA TRP A 112 -6.14 -3.58 -3.04
C TRP A 112 -6.36 -5.04 -2.65
N GLU A 113 -5.55 -5.93 -3.21
CA GLU A 113 -5.46 -7.31 -2.74
C GLU A 113 -4.21 -7.46 -1.88
N CYS A 114 -4.38 -7.92 -0.65
CA CYS A 114 -3.31 -7.96 0.35
C CYS A 114 -3.00 -9.38 0.78
N LYS A 115 -1.72 -9.65 1.00
CA LYS A 115 -1.18 -10.91 1.52
C LYS A 115 -0.13 -10.61 2.58
N GLY A 116 -0.04 -11.48 3.59
CA GLY A 116 0.96 -11.40 4.65
C GLY A 116 1.90 -12.60 4.62
N HIS A 117 3.16 -12.35 4.96
CA HIS A 117 4.14 -13.38 5.30
C HIS A 117 4.44 -13.25 6.81
N TYR A 118 4.09 -14.29 7.57
CA TYR A 118 4.27 -14.40 9.02
C TYR A 118 5.45 -15.30 9.38
#